data_AF-A0A2T2R1W2-F1
#
_entry.id   AF-A0A2T2R1W2-F1
#
_cell.length_a   1.000
_cell.length_b   1.000
_cell.length_c   1.000
_cell.angle_alpha   90.00
_cell.angle_beta   90.00
_cell.angle_gamma   90.00
#
_symmetry.space_group_name_H-M   'P 1'
#
loop_
_entity.id
_entity.type
_entity.pdbx_description
1 polymer ?
#
loop_
_entity_poly.entity_id
_entity_poly.type
_entity_poly.pdbx_seq_one_letter_code
_entity_poly.pdbx_strand_id
1 'polypeptide(L)'
;IKSDGAIVNKLMINRTHTANPNHPVYGATNFSHLRTYVPKGSKLIEANGFEFPPEAAFRAPENNYKTHPTLKELVKKEKFDEQTGAKISQQFGKTVFSHWLVTKPGQTSKAYIKYKLPFKLKQKRKVASNVDRWKQIFLDNNKPKNISYSMFIQKQAGTKYPFTQEVSVANQWRPIWKSTKKIQFRNEKIKFNEELSTDTQYGFLLEQIN
;
A
#
# COMPACT_ATOMS: atom_id res chain seq x y z
N ILE A 1 8.19 10.47 -3.63
CA ILE A 1 9.45 9.69 -3.82
C ILE A 1 10.61 10.53 -3.31
N LYS A 2 11.57 9.95 -2.57
CA LYS A 2 12.74 10.71 -2.08
C LYS A 2 13.81 10.90 -3.17
N SER A 3 14.69 11.88 -3.01
CA SER A 3 15.79 12.18 -3.95
C SER A 3 16.71 10.99 -4.20
N ASP A 4 16.94 10.17 -3.16
CA ASP A 4 17.75 8.95 -3.23
C ASP A 4 17.04 7.76 -3.90
N GLY A 5 15.80 7.95 -4.40
CA GLY A 5 14.96 6.92 -5.01
C GLY A 5 14.17 6.08 -4.01
N ALA A 6 14.28 6.31 -2.70
CA ALA A 6 13.48 5.60 -1.71
C ALA A 6 11.99 5.94 -1.84
N ILE A 7 11.16 4.91 -1.76
CA ILE A 7 9.70 5.05 -1.82
C ILE A 7 9.14 4.91 -0.40
N VAL A 8 8.54 6.00 0.08
CA VAL A 8 7.73 6.03 1.30
C VAL A 8 6.30 6.27 0.88
N ASN A 9 5.41 5.37 1.30
CA ASN A 9 3.97 5.47 1.06
C ASN A 9 3.28 5.91 2.34
N LYS A 10 2.20 6.68 2.19
CA LYS A 10 1.22 6.94 3.24
C LYS A 10 -0.13 6.42 2.74
N LEU A 11 -0.66 5.41 3.41
CA LEU A 11 -1.98 4.86 3.14
C LEU A 11 -2.97 5.48 4.13
N MET A 12 -3.98 6.16 3.61
CA MET A 12 -5.11 6.68 4.39
C MET A 12 -6.29 5.73 4.24
N ILE A 13 -6.91 5.37 5.36
CA ILE A 13 -8.09 4.51 5.41
C ILE A 13 -9.22 5.33 6.04
N ASN A 14 -10.33 5.44 5.32
CA ASN A 14 -11.57 6.01 5.85
C ASN A 14 -12.64 4.92 5.81
N ARG A 15 -13.24 4.61 6.96
CA ARG A 15 -14.31 3.62 7.08
C ARG A 15 -15.53 4.29 7.68
N THR A 16 -16.65 4.24 6.96
CA THR A 16 -17.92 4.77 7.43
C THR A 16 -18.85 3.61 7.73
N HIS A 17 -19.47 3.63 8.92
CA HIS A 17 -20.53 2.69 9.26
C HIS A 17 -21.88 3.37 9.09
N THR A 18 -22.63 2.97 8.07
CA THR A 18 -23.88 3.64 7.65
C THR A 18 -25.13 3.14 8.37
N ALA A 19 -25.01 2.23 9.35
CA ALA A 19 -26.18 1.69 10.02
C ALA A 19 -26.73 2.64 11.08
N ASN A 20 -28.03 2.56 11.30
CA ASN A 20 -28.69 3.19 12.43
C ASN A 20 -28.24 2.49 13.74
N PRO A 21 -27.75 3.23 14.76
CA PRO A 21 -27.39 2.65 16.06
C PRO A 21 -28.54 1.85 16.73
N ASN A 22 -29.79 2.23 16.47
CA ASN A 22 -30.97 1.57 17.04
C ASN A 22 -31.37 0.30 16.27
N HIS A 23 -30.66 -0.05 15.19
CA HIS A 23 -30.98 -1.26 14.44
C HIS A 23 -30.51 -2.49 15.23
N PRO A 24 -31.37 -3.48 15.53
CA PRO A 24 -31.07 -4.59 16.44
C PRO A 24 -29.88 -5.47 15.99
N VAL A 25 -29.70 -5.63 14.67
CA VAL A 25 -28.60 -6.43 14.11
C VAL A 25 -27.40 -5.58 13.66
N TYR A 26 -27.64 -4.53 12.87
CA TYR A 26 -26.58 -3.73 12.24
C TYR A 26 -26.12 -2.52 13.06
N GLY A 27 -26.75 -2.22 14.21
CA GLY A 27 -26.40 -1.10 15.09
C GLY A 27 -25.25 -1.41 16.05
N ALA A 28 -24.59 -2.56 15.92
CA ALA A 28 -23.42 -2.90 16.73
C ALA A 28 -22.16 -2.20 16.23
N THR A 29 -21.23 -1.87 17.14
CA THR A 29 -19.93 -1.31 16.76
C THR A 29 -19.14 -2.29 15.89
N ASN A 30 -18.55 -1.79 14.81
CA ASN A 30 -17.73 -2.59 13.93
C ASN A 30 -16.28 -2.65 14.43
N PHE A 31 -15.88 -3.80 14.95
CA PHE A 31 -14.49 -4.11 15.27
C PHE A 31 -13.84 -4.83 14.09
N SER A 32 -13.02 -4.11 13.32
CA SER A 32 -12.39 -4.65 12.11
C SER A 32 -10.90 -4.92 12.33
N HIS A 33 -10.47 -6.17 12.15
CA HIS A 33 -9.05 -6.50 12.10
C HIS A 33 -8.51 -6.28 10.68
N LEU A 34 -8.02 -5.07 10.43
CA LEU A 34 -7.53 -4.64 9.13
C LEU A 34 -6.14 -5.19 8.87
N ARG A 35 -5.91 -5.80 7.71
CA ARG A 35 -4.61 -6.32 7.27
C ARG A 35 -4.17 -5.63 5.99
N THR A 36 -3.06 -4.91 6.05
CA THR A 36 -2.45 -4.26 4.88
C THR A 36 -1.30 -5.10 4.35
N TYR A 37 -1.48 -5.65 3.14
CA TYR A 37 -0.48 -6.48 2.47
C TYR A 37 0.40 -5.62 1.57
N VAL A 38 1.70 -5.60 1.87
CA VAL A 38 2.70 -4.80 1.15
C VAL A 38 3.86 -5.67 0.67
N PRO A 39 4.70 -5.21 -0.28
CA PRO A 39 5.85 -5.98 -0.74
C PRO A 39 6.72 -6.50 0.41
N LYS A 40 7.15 -7.76 0.32
CA LYS A 40 7.97 -8.44 1.34
C LYS A 40 9.23 -7.64 1.68
N GLY A 41 9.41 -7.35 2.96
CA GLY A 41 10.54 -6.56 3.46
C GLY A 41 10.23 -5.07 3.61
N SER A 42 9.02 -4.63 3.29
CA SER A 42 8.57 -3.27 3.62
C SER A 42 8.64 -3.03 5.13
N LYS A 43 8.98 -1.81 5.54
CA LYS A 43 9.11 -1.42 6.94
C LYS A 43 8.02 -0.42 7.31
N LEU A 44 7.26 -0.71 8.36
CA LEU A 44 6.34 0.25 8.97
C LEU A 44 7.16 1.38 9.60
N ILE A 45 6.70 2.62 9.43
CA ILE A 45 7.33 3.82 9.99
C ILE A 45 6.42 4.44 11.05
N GLU A 46 5.12 4.48 10.77
CA GLU A 46 4.15 5.22 11.57
C GLU A 46 2.77 4.62 11.36
N ALA A 47 1.94 4.60 12.40
CA ALA A 47 0.53 4.24 12.32
C ALA A 47 -0.28 5.12 13.30
N ASN A 48 -1.49 5.52 12.92
CA ASN A 48 -2.35 6.36 13.76
C ASN A 48 -3.83 6.16 13.40
N GLY A 49 -4.74 6.47 14.32
CA GLY A 49 -6.19 6.33 14.16
C GLY A 49 -6.71 4.89 14.30
N PHE A 50 -5.86 4.00 14.83
CA PHE A 50 -6.23 2.63 15.18
C PHE A 50 -6.52 2.55 16.67
N GLU A 51 -7.44 1.65 17.04
CA GLU A 51 -7.92 1.48 18.40
C GLU A 51 -8.10 -0.01 18.69
N PHE A 52 -7.57 -0.47 19.82
CA PHE A 52 -7.76 -1.84 20.25
C PHE A 52 -9.16 -1.99 20.86
N PRO A 53 -9.98 -2.97 20.44
CA PRO A 53 -11.31 -3.19 21.01
C PRO A 53 -11.23 -3.48 22.51
N PRO A 54 -12.27 -3.16 23.29
CA PRO A 54 -12.32 -3.55 24.70
C PRO A 54 -12.29 -5.08 24.82
N GLU A 55 -11.70 -5.61 25.90
CA GLU A 55 -11.53 -7.06 26.11
C GLU A 55 -12.87 -7.82 26.02
N ALA A 56 -13.95 -7.20 26.51
CA ALA A 56 -15.31 -7.75 26.45
C ALA A 56 -15.85 -7.97 25.01
N ALA A 57 -15.21 -7.39 23.99
CA ALA A 57 -15.54 -7.64 22.58
C ALA A 57 -14.97 -8.98 22.06
N PHE A 58 -14.08 -9.62 22.82
CA PHE A 58 -13.46 -10.89 22.44
C PHE A 58 -14.08 -12.07 23.19
N ARG A 59 -14.06 -13.24 22.54
CA ARG A 59 -14.33 -14.52 23.18
C ARG A 59 -13.04 -15.31 23.21
N ALA A 60 -12.66 -15.78 24.40
CA ALA A 60 -11.53 -16.67 24.53
C ALA A 60 -11.80 -17.99 23.79
N PRO A 61 -10.81 -18.56 23.09
CA PRO A 61 -10.94 -19.89 22.52
C PRO A 61 -11.11 -20.93 23.65
N GLU A 62 -11.85 -22.00 23.38
CA GLU A 62 -11.95 -23.12 24.32
C GLU A 62 -10.58 -23.83 24.46
N ASN A 63 -10.31 -24.39 25.64
CA ASN A 63 -9.02 -25.00 25.97
C ASN A 63 -8.63 -26.19 25.08
N ASN A 64 -9.60 -26.83 24.42
CA ASN A 64 -9.40 -27.96 23.51
C ASN A 64 -9.06 -27.53 22.07
N TYR A 65 -9.10 -26.23 21.75
CA TYR A 65 -8.81 -25.76 20.40
C TYR A 65 -7.31 -25.92 20.08
N LYS A 66 -7.02 -26.50 18.92
CA LYS A 66 -5.65 -26.68 18.42
C LYS A 66 -5.44 -25.80 17.20
N THR A 67 -4.29 -25.13 17.13
CA THR A 67 -3.91 -24.38 15.93
C THR A 67 -3.72 -25.34 14.75
N HIS A 68 -4.46 -25.12 13.66
CA HIS A 68 -4.30 -25.91 12.45
C HIS A 68 -2.90 -25.71 11.85
N PRO A 69 -2.20 -26.76 11.40
CA PRO A 69 -0.85 -26.66 10.84
C PRO A 69 -0.73 -25.60 9.72
N THR A 70 -1.72 -25.51 8.84
CA THR A 70 -1.77 -24.52 7.76
C THR A 70 -1.72 -23.07 8.25
N LEU A 71 -2.32 -22.76 9.42
CA LEU A 71 -2.26 -21.40 9.98
C LEU A 71 -0.84 -21.06 10.43
N LYS A 72 -0.14 -22.02 11.04
CA LYS A 72 1.24 -21.88 11.47
C LYS A 72 2.20 -21.70 10.29
N GLU A 73 1.93 -22.37 9.18
CA GLU A 73 2.69 -22.18 7.94
C GLU A 73 2.37 -20.87 7.24
N LEU A 74 1.12 -20.42 7.31
CA LEU A 74 0.67 -19.19 6.65
C LEU A 74 1.18 -17.94 7.34
N VAL A 75 1.13 -17.91 8.68
CA VAL A 75 1.52 -16.75 9.49
C VAL A 75 2.94 -16.93 10.01
N LYS A 76 3.90 -16.32 9.33
CA LYS A 76 5.32 -16.40 9.70
C LYS A 76 5.81 -15.10 10.32
N LYS A 77 6.82 -15.19 11.19
CA LYS A 77 7.56 -14.05 11.76
C LYS A 77 6.64 -12.98 12.35
N GLU A 78 5.61 -13.42 13.06
CA GLU A 78 4.68 -12.54 13.73
C GLU A 78 5.38 -11.83 14.89
N LYS A 79 5.19 -10.52 14.99
CA LYS A 79 5.65 -9.69 16.11
C LYS A 79 4.68 -8.56 16.35
N PHE A 80 4.57 -8.13 17.60
CA PHE A 80 3.87 -6.90 17.96
C PHE A 80 4.85 -5.73 17.95
N ASP A 81 4.42 -4.61 17.39
CA ASP A 81 5.16 -3.35 17.38
C ASP A 81 4.49 -2.39 18.35
N GLU A 82 5.04 -2.28 19.55
CA GLU A 82 4.49 -1.48 20.65
C GLU A 82 4.36 0.01 20.29
N GLN A 83 5.26 0.53 19.46
CA GLN A 83 5.24 1.94 19.07
C GLN A 83 4.05 2.28 18.17
N THR A 84 3.61 1.33 17.35
CA THR A 84 2.57 1.55 16.33
C THR A 84 1.28 0.79 16.61
N GLY A 85 1.25 -0.04 17.66
CA GLY A 85 0.16 -0.96 17.97
C GLY A 85 -0.08 -2.02 16.89
N ALA A 86 0.88 -2.22 15.98
CA ALA A 86 0.71 -3.08 14.82
C ALA A 86 1.12 -4.52 15.13
N LYS A 87 0.34 -5.49 14.65
CA LYS A 87 0.83 -6.86 14.49
C LYS A 87 1.45 -7.04 13.12
N ILE A 88 2.76 -7.22 13.07
CA ILE A 88 3.55 -7.35 11.84
C ILE A 88 3.85 -8.83 11.60
N SER A 89 3.52 -9.34 10.42
CA SER A 89 3.82 -10.73 10.03
C SER A 89 4.20 -10.85 8.55
N GLN A 90 4.51 -12.07 8.13
CA GLN A 90 4.70 -12.45 6.73
C GLN A 90 3.65 -13.49 6.34
N GLN A 91 2.84 -13.17 5.32
CA GLN A 91 1.78 -14.03 4.79
C GLN A 91 1.77 -13.93 3.27
N PHE A 92 1.55 -15.03 2.55
CA PHE A 92 1.47 -15.06 1.07
C PHE A 92 2.63 -14.34 0.34
N GLY A 93 3.85 -14.42 0.90
CA GLY A 93 5.01 -13.72 0.32
C GLY A 93 4.93 -12.19 0.40
N LYS A 94 4.12 -11.63 1.31
CA LYS A 94 3.99 -10.20 1.61
C LYS A 94 4.42 -9.91 3.05
N THR A 95 4.78 -8.66 3.32
CA THR A 95 4.77 -8.15 4.71
C THR A 95 3.36 -7.67 5.01
N VAL A 96 2.83 -8.01 6.18
CA VAL A 96 1.47 -7.66 6.60
C VAL A 96 1.54 -6.78 7.84
N PHE A 97 0.92 -5.60 7.77
CA PHE A 97 0.67 -4.74 8.94
C PHE A 97 -0.78 -4.91 9.33
N SER A 98 -1.03 -5.38 10.55
CA SER A 98 -2.38 -5.63 11.05
C SER A 98 -2.70 -4.71 12.21
N HIS A 99 -3.88 -4.11 12.18
CA HIS A 99 -4.38 -3.21 13.19
C HIS A 99 -5.87 -3.45 13.42
N TRP A 100 -6.35 -3.10 14.60
CA TRP A 100 -7.77 -2.96 14.85
C TRP A 100 -8.26 -1.56 14.46
N LEU A 101 -9.38 -1.53 13.74
CA LEU A 101 -10.11 -0.31 13.41
C LEU A 101 -11.51 -0.44 13.97
N VAL A 102 -11.87 0.47 14.88
CA VAL A 102 -13.18 0.52 15.52
C VAL A 102 -14.02 1.58 14.85
N THR A 103 -15.19 1.22 14.34
CA THR A 103 -16.14 2.17 13.73
C THR A 103 -17.53 1.99 14.33
N LYS A 104 -17.98 3.00 15.07
CA LYS A 104 -19.33 3.03 15.66
C LYS A 104 -20.39 3.28 14.57
N PRO A 105 -21.64 2.81 14.74
CA PRO A 105 -22.71 3.09 13.79
C PRO A 105 -22.95 4.59 13.64
N GLY A 106 -23.20 5.03 12.40
CA GLY A 106 -23.33 6.44 12.03
C GLY A 106 -22.00 7.21 12.00
N GLN A 107 -20.88 6.62 12.40
CA GLN A 107 -19.59 7.31 12.49
C GLN A 107 -18.63 6.92 11.36
N THR A 108 -17.59 7.75 11.19
CA THR A 108 -16.48 7.50 10.27
C THR A 108 -15.16 7.46 11.03
N SER A 109 -14.46 6.33 10.95
CA SER A 109 -13.11 6.18 11.48
C SER A 109 -12.10 6.52 10.40
N LYS A 110 -11.05 7.25 10.78
CA LYS A 110 -9.94 7.64 9.91
C LYS A 110 -8.64 7.13 10.51
N ALA A 111 -7.91 6.33 9.75
CA ALA A 111 -6.62 5.79 10.16
C ALA A 111 -5.60 5.96 9.04
N TYR A 112 -4.32 5.93 9.39
CA TYR A 112 -3.28 5.88 8.38
C TYR A 112 -2.08 5.07 8.82
N ILE A 113 -1.36 4.54 7.83
CA ILE A 113 -0.03 3.96 8.01
C ILE A 113 0.95 4.62 7.06
N LYS A 114 2.19 4.76 7.51
CA LYS A 114 3.32 5.17 6.68
C LYS A 114 4.33 4.04 6.65
N TYR A 115 4.78 3.67 5.46
CA TYR A 115 5.71 2.55 5.29
C TYR A 115 6.69 2.79 4.16
N LYS A 116 7.89 2.20 4.29
CA LYS A 116 8.96 2.23 3.29
C LYS A 116 8.98 0.92 2.52
N LEU A 117 9.05 0.99 1.19
CA LEU A 117 9.25 -0.18 0.34
C LEU A 117 10.69 -0.73 0.45
N PRO A 118 10.89 -2.05 0.23
CA PRO A 118 12.19 -2.70 0.32
C PRO A 118 13.09 -2.45 -0.90
N PHE A 119 12.60 -1.72 -1.89
CA PHE A 119 13.32 -1.36 -3.10
C PHE A 119 13.22 0.13 -3.36
N LYS A 120 14.23 0.64 -4.07
CA LYS A 120 14.25 2.00 -4.60
C LYS A 120 13.80 1.98 -6.06
N LEU A 121 13.41 3.14 -6.59
CA LEU A 121 13.17 3.26 -8.03
C LEU A 121 14.46 2.96 -8.78
N LYS A 122 14.44 1.86 -9.55
CA LYS A 122 15.56 1.48 -10.40
C LYS A 122 15.58 2.45 -11.58
N GLN A 123 16.69 3.17 -11.75
CA GLN A 123 17.00 3.81 -13.02
C GLN A 123 17.27 2.67 -14.02
N LYS A 124 16.41 2.50 -15.01
CA LYS A 124 16.68 1.52 -16.07
C LYS A 124 17.81 2.09 -16.94
N ARG A 125 19.04 1.68 -16.68
CA ARG A 125 20.07 1.63 -17.73
C ARG A 125 19.75 0.39 -18.56
N LYS A 126 19.46 0.56 -19.86
CA LYS A 126 19.40 -0.60 -20.77
C LYS A 126 20.81 -1.19 -20.80
N VAL A 127 21.01 -2.31 -20.11
CA VAL A 127 22.22 -3.11 -20.27
C VAL A 127 22.10 -3.77 -21.62
N ALA A 128 22.82 -3.23 -22.57
CA ALA A 128 22.89 -3.74 -23.92
C ALA A 128 24.03 -4.79 -23.99
N SER A 129 23.97 -5.66 -24.99
CA SER A 129 24.82 -6.85 -25.13
C SER A 129 26.32 -6.51 -25.20
N ASN A 130 27.22 -7.49 -25.16
CA ASN A 130 28.67 -7.27 -25.17
C ASN A 130 29.18 -6.39 -26.33
N VAL A 131 28.42 -6.25 -27.43
CA VAL A 131 28.72 -5.40 -28.58
C VAL A 131 28.44 -3.91 -28.31
N ASP A 132 27.60 -3.59 -27.33
CA ASP A 132 27.15 -2.23 -27.04
C ASP A 132 28.05 -1.48 -26.04
N ARG A 133 28.98 -2.15 -25.35
CA ARG A 133 29.92 -1.52 -24.41
C ARG A 133 30.84 -0.49 -25.09
N TRP A 134 31.34 -0.81 -26.28
CA TRP A 134 32.23 0.10 -27.02
C TRP A 134 31.46 1.29 -27.61
N LYS A 135 30.22 1.09 -28.08
CA LYS A 135 29.33 2.19 -28.49
C LYS A 135 28.97 3.10 -27.29
N GLN A 136 28.88 2.56 -26.08
CA GLN A 136 28.56 3.37 -24.88
C GLN A 136 29.68 4.33 -24.47
N ILE A 137 30.95 3.96 -24.66
CA ILE A 137 32.10 4.83 -24.36
C ILE A 137 32.12 6.07 -25.26
N PHE A 138 31.65 5.94 -26.51
CA PHE A 138 31.66 7.03 -27.49
C PHE A 138 30.32 7.77 -27.66
N LEU A 139 29.18 7.24 -27.18
CA LEU A 139 27.84 7.80 -27.47
C LEU A 139 26.93 8.06 -26.25
N ASP A 140 27.29 7.68 -25.02
CA ASP A 140 26.29 7.48 -23.94
C ASP A 140 26.36 8.49 -22.76
N ASN A 141 26.80 9.72 -22.99
CA ASN A 141 26.71 10.77 -21.97
C ASN A 141 25.38 11.54 -21.97
N ASN A 142 24.53 11.40 -23.01
CA ASN A 142 23.35 12.25 -23.20
C ASN A 142 21.99 11.51 -23.26
N LYS A 143 21.91 10.22 -22.90
CA LYS A 143 20.60 9.55 -22.84
C LYS A 143 19.85 9.94 -21.57
N PRO A 144 18.62 10.47 -21.69
CA PRO A 144 17.86 10.91 -20.53
C PRO A 144 17.53 9.71 -19.64
N LYS A 145 17.70 9.89 -18.32
CA LYS A 145 17.38 8.86 -17.34
C LYS A 145 15.88 8.70 -17.27
N ASN A 146 15.42 7.44 -17.26
CA ASN A 146 13.99 7.11 -17.20
C ASN A 146 13.64 6.34 -15.92
N ILE A 147 12.48 6.65 -15.34
CA ILE A 147 11.89 5.97 -14.19
C ILE A 147 10.51 5.45 -14.56
N SER A 148 10.28 4.14 -14.40
CA SER A 148 8.97 3.51 -14.53
C SER A 148 8.34 3.25 -13.17
N TYR A 149 7.07 3.60 -13.02
CA TYR A 149 6.24 3.24 -11.88
C TYR A 149 5.07 2.37 -12.33
N SER A 150 4.75 1.33 -11.55
CA SER A 150 3.51 0.58 -11.69
C SER A 150 2.93 0.25 -10.32
N MET A 151 1.61 0.19 -10.26
CA MET A 151 0.86 -0.28 -9.11
C MET A 151 -0.13 -1.33 -9.57
N PHE A 152 -0.18 -2.43 -8.82
CA PHE A 152 -1.21 -3.45 -8.94
C PHE A 152 -2.03 -3.44 -7.66
N ILE A 153 -3.35 -3.37 -7.81
CA ILE A 153 -4.32 -3.27 -6.74
C ILE A 153 -5.27 -4.45 -6.87
N GLN A 154 -5.34 -5.25 -5.81
CA GLN A 154 -6.26 -6.36 -5.71
C GLN A 154 -7.45 -5.95 -4.87
N LYS A 155 -8.63 -6.05 -5.46
CA LYS A 155 -9.87 -5.64 -4.86
C LYS A 155 -10.45 -6.80 -4.04
N GLN A 156 -11.01 -6.51 -2.86
CA GLN A 156 -11.87 -7.45 -2.15
C GLN A 156 -13.24 -7.55 -2.82
N ALA A 157 -13.76 -8.78 -2.96
CA ALA A 157 -15.06 -9.04 -3.58
C ALA A 157 -16.24 -8.44 -2.78
N GLY A 158 -17.38 -8.24 -3.44
CA GLY A 158 -18.67 -7.93 -2.78
C GLY A 158 -18.94 -6.47 -2.45
N THR A 159 -18.20 -5.52 -3.01
CA THR A 159 -18.34 -4.08 -2.70
C THR A 159 -17.73 -3.22 -3.80
N LYS A 160 -17.79 -1.89 -3.74
CA LYS A 160 -17.05 -0.94 -4.59
C LYS A 160 -16.36 0.06 -3.69
N TYR A 161 -15.14 0.47 -4.05
CA TYR A 161 -14.36 1.38 -3.21
C TYR A 161 -13.80 2.55 -4.01
N PRO A 162 -14.04 3.81 -3.60
CA PRO A 162 -13.31 4.92 -4.16
C PRO A 162 -11.84 4.81 -3.74
N PHE A 163 -10.95 4.88 -4.72
CA PHE A 163 -9.51 4.83 -4.52
C PHE A 163 -8.85 6.04 -5.19
N THR A 164 -7.99 6.70 -4.41
CA THR A 164 -7.15 7.78 -4.90
C THR A 164 -5.71 7.46 -4.58
N GLN A 165 -4.86 7.54 -5.59
CA GLN A 165 -3.43 7.61 -5.42
C GLN A 165 -2.92 9.00 -5.80
N GLU A 166 -2.00 9.51 -4.99
CA GLU A 166 -1.15 10.64 -5.34
C GLU A 166 0.32 10.23 -5.21
N VAL A 167 1.10 10.50 -6.26
CA VAL A 167 2.55 10.31 -6.26
C VAL A 167 3.22 11.66 -6.45
N SER A 168 3.95 12.11 -5.42
CA SER A 168 4.81 13.29 -5.51
C SER A 168 6.17 12.92 -6.10
N VAL A 169 6.52 13.61 -7.18
CA VAL A 169 7.75 13.45 -7.97
C VAL A 169 8.52 14.77 -7.97
N ALA A 170 9.84 14.72 -7.83
CA ALA A 170 10.67 15.93 -7.80
C ALA A 170 10.67 16.64 -9.17
N ASN A 171 10.87 17.97 -9.18
CA ASN A 171 10.83 18.83 -10.38
C ASN A 171 11.73 18.40 -11.55
N GLN A 172 12.79 17.65 -11.26
CA GLN A 172 13.70 17.13 -12.28
C GLN A 172 13.10 15.99 -13.14
N TRP A 173 11.83 15.61 -12.98
CA TRP A 173 11.18 14.53 -13.72
C TRP A 173 9.93 15.02 -14.44
N ARG A 174 9.85 14.75 -15.75
CA ARG A 174 8.66 14.99 -16.57
C ARG A 174 7.99 13.68 -17.00
N PRO A 175 6.66 13.60 -17.04
CA PRO A 175 5.98 12.42 -17.52
C PRO A 175 6.03 12.31 -19.04
N ILE A 176 6.40 11.14 -19.55
CA ILE A 176 6.48 10.84 -20.98
C ILE A 176 5.49 9.76 -21.43
N TRP A 177 4.93 9.00 -20.49
CA TRP A 177 3.92 7.97 -20.79
C TRP A 177 3.01 7.68 -19.59
N LYS A 178 1.77 7.26 -19.87
CA LYS A 178 0.81 6.77 -18.89
C LYS A 178 0.01 5.60 -19.47
N SER A 179 -0.33 4.62 -18.64
CA SER A 179 -1.09 3.44 -19.05
C SER A 179 -2.58 3.70 -19.25
N THR A 180 -3.11 4.80 -18.71
CA THR A 180 -4.54 5.12 -18.75
C THR A 180 -4.78 6.63 -18.74
N LYS A 181 -5.87 7.06 -19.39
CA LYS A 181 -6.32 8.46 -19.39
C LYS A 181 -6.70 8.96 -17.99
N LYS A 182 -7.04 8.05 -17.06
CA LYS A 182 -7.38 8.37 -15.66
C LYS A 182 -6.21 8.96 -14.86
N ILE A 183 -4.97 8.75 -15.32
CA ILE A 183 -3.78 9.38 -14.72
C ILE A 183 -3.72 10.85 -15.16
N GLN A 184 -3.68 11.74 -14.18
CA GLN A 184 -3.54 13.17 -14.34
C GLN A 184 -2.17 13.63 -13.82
N PHE A 185 -1.46 14.39 -14.64
CA PHE A 185 -0.22 15.05 -14.25
C PHE A 185 -0.55 16.50 -13.88
N ARG A 186 -0.17 16.93 -12.67
CA ARG A 186 -0.37 18.30 -12.17
C ARG A 186 0.88 18.73 -11.41
N ASN A 187 1.70 19.59 -12.02
CA ASN A 187 2.98 20.03 -11.45
C ASN A 187 3.82 18.81 -11.02
N GLU A 188 4.30 18.80 -9.78
CA GLU A 188 5.05 17.73 -9.12
C GLU A 188 4.20 16.53 -8.66
N LYS A 189 2.92 16.45 -9.05
CA LYS A 189 1.98 15.44 -8.58
C LYS A 189 1.37 14.65 -9.72
N ILE A 190 1.33 13.33 -9.53
CA ILE A 190 0.68 12.39 -10.41
C ILE A 190 -0.50 11.82 -9.65
N LYS A 191 -1.71 12.09 -10.12
CA LYS A 191 -2.95 11.68 -9.47
C LYS A 191 -3.65 10.61 -10.29
N PHE A 192 -4.14 9.59 -9.60
CA PHE A 192 -5.00 8.56 -10.15
C PHE A 192 -6.23 8.43 -9.27
N ASN A 193 -7.42 8.46 -9.88
CA ASN A 193 -8.69 8.28 -9.17
C ASN A 193 -9.51 7.22 -9.91
N GLU A 194 -10.04 6.26 -9.17
CA GLU A 194 -10.89 5.21 -9.71
C GLU A 194 -11.82 4.66 -8.62
N GLU A 195 -13.03 4.25 -9.01
CA GLU A 195 -13.84 3.35 -8.20
C GLU A 195 -13.42 1.91 -8.52
N LEU A 196 -12.82 1.23 -7.55
CA LEU A 196 -12.35 -0.15 -7.73
C LEU A 196 -13.56 -1.09 -7.75
N SER A 197 -13.97 -1.50 -8.95
CA SER A 197 -14.94 -2.58 -9.20
C SER A 197 -14.27 -3.92 -9.51
N THR A 198 -13.04 -3.90 -10.04
CA THR A 198 -12.19 -5.08 -10.31
C THR A 198 -10.77 -4.86 -9.82
N ASP A 199 -9.95 -5.93 -9.86
CA ASP A 199 -8.50 -5.79 -9.80
C ASP A 199 -8.03 -4.82 -10.88
N THR A 200 -7.07 -3.97 -10.52
CA THR A 200 -6.66 -2.84 -11.36
C THR A 200 -5.14 -2.72 -11.37
N GLN A 201 -4.58 -2.45 -12.56
CA GLN A 201 -3.17 -2.14 -12.73
C GLN A 201 -3.01 -0.85 -13.53
N TYR A 202 -2.09 0.01 -13.10
CA TYR A 202 -1.69 1.17 -13.88
C TYR A 202 -0.22 1.50 -13.67
N GLY A 203 0.30 2.38 -14.53
CA GLY A 203 1.67 2.84 -14.46
C GLY A 203 1.92 4.07 -15.31
N PHE A 204 3.09 4.67 -15.08
CA PHE A 204 3.57 5.82 -15.83
C PHE A 204 5.09 5.78 -15.94
N LEU A 205 5.61 6.47 -16.96
CA LEU A 205 7.03 6.63 -17.23
C LEU A 205 7.39 8.10 -17.11
N LEU A 206 8.49 8.36 -16.40
CA LEU A 206 9.07 9.68 -16.22
C LEU A 206 10.45 9.72 -16.85
N GLU A 207 10.78 10.86 -17.42
CA GLU A 207 12.08 11.20 -17.99
C GLU A 207 12.70 12.33 -17.18
N GLN A 208 14.01 12.27 -16.96
CA GLN A 208 14.74 13.35 -16.30
C GLN A 208 14.79 14.58 -17.22
N ILE A 209 14.43 15.75 -16.68
CA ILE A 209 14.62 17.03 -17.37
C ILE A 209 16.12 17.35 -17.29
N ASN A 210 16.74 17.56 -18.45
CA ASN A 210 18.14 18.00 -18.57
C ASN A 210 18.29 19.45 -18.09
#